data_AF-A0AAN7UFY9-F1
#
_entry.id   AF-A0AAN7UFY9-F1
#
_cell.length_a   1.000
_cell.length_b   1.000
_cell.length_c   1.000
_cell.angle_alpha   90.00
_cell.angle_beta   90.00
_cell.angle_gamma   90.00
#
_symmetry.space_group_name_H-M   'P 1'
#
loop_
_entity.id
_entity.type
_entity.pdbx_description
1 polymer ?
#
loop_
_entity_poly.entity_id
_entity_poly.type
_entity_poly.pdbx_seq_one_letter_code
_entity_poly.pdbx_strand_id
1 'polypeptide(L)'
;MPAANFTDDEHQRFHWIKQHRAAKKSTKHPRNRKVADTRRKESVAPTIARDLDILALDAYGTSWMERWQGMFKTFDISHLRSPMFFHVDPSERDGLLSYAYANGRSDELRELHGCVGKELSKHQRKKREKMGREQQNNPTIDERERKDYYVPSTPLFFSHCDCLVDRYKLDDTILSQEQVEDIRYDYVREYSDEEKLFCVKTNKGCHYGKIVVLAIGGNAPQIPCPLSTEETEGATHAMHIKTFPPPYMQSKMASKARTNLLIVGGGLTSAQIADLAIRRGINKVFLIMRGPLKIKHFDLGLEWVGKFRNIEHAIFWNSNSPEERCKKVMEARNGGSITPYYKKILEKHISSGRLDMLLHTTIDEKKWNPMLKTWTVSLKGEREDLPPINHIYFATGVGTNFECLPCLQSMCRDYPIENCSGFPCITEKMSWRHDVPLFVAGRFAALQLGPGAHNLIGARIGADRIAWSIQEMLGKEENSDQSNWGQDRFNYLTGRGSRYNALADVSYLADD
;
A
#
# COMPACT_ATOMS: atom_id res chain seq x y z
N MET A 1 9.13 22.09 -11.31
CA MET A 1 8.89 21.22 -10.14
C MET A 1 7.56 20.51 -10.35
N PRO A 2 7.49 19.17 -10.31
CA PRO A 2 6.22 18.46 -10.35
C PRO A 2 5.47 18.68 -9.04
N ALA A 3 4.16 18.92 -9.07
CA ALA A 3 3.35 19.15 -7.87
C ALA A 3 2.98 17.84 -7.14
N ALA A 4 3.50 16.70 -7.63
CA ALA A 4 3.08 15.32 -7.38
C ALA A 4 3.16 14.74 -5.94
N ASN A 5 3.44 15.50 -4.88
CA ASN A 5 3.16 15.06 -3.50
C ASN A 5 2.80 16.27 -2.63
N PHE A 6 1.72 16.20 -1.84
CA PHE A 6 1.66 16.95 -0.58
C PHE A 6 2.75 16.32 0.25
N THR A 7 3.92 16.93 0.26
CA THR A 7 5.02 16.44 1.07
C THR A 7 4.58 16.53 2.53
N ASP A 8 5.06 15.61 3.37
CA ASP A 8 4.92 15.72 4.83
C ASP A 8 5.42 17.10 5.34
N ASP A 9 6.15 17.85 4.50
CA ASP A 9 6.56 19.24 4.69
C ASP A 9 5.37 20.19 4.88
N GLU A 10 4.26 20.01 4.15
CA GLU A 10 3.06 20.83 4.35
C GLU A 10 2.33 20.37 5.63
N HIS A 11 2.21 19.06 5.87
CA HIS A 11 1.59 18.45 7.05
C HIS A 11 2.27 18.87 8.37
N GLN A 12 3.60 18.80 8.44
CA GLN A 12 4.35 19.26 9.62
C GLN A 12 4.38 20.77 9.75
N ARG A 13 4.42 21.54 8.66
CA ARG A 13 4.24 23.00 8.72
C ARG A 13 2.87 23.37 9.30
N PHE A 14 1.82 22.62 8.97
CA PHE A 14 0.48 22.81 9.55
C PHE A 14 0.41 22.44 11.03
N HIS A 15 0.95 21.29 11.47
CA HIS A 15 0.99 20.92 12.90
C HIS A 15 1.89 21.86 13.72
N TRP A 16 3.05 22.27 13.17
CA TRP A 16 3.91 23.28 13.77
C TRP A 16 3.16 24.62 13.93
N ILE A 17 2.46 25.09 12.89
CA ILE A 17 1.62 26.30 12.97
C ILE A 17 0.49 26.13 14.00
N LYS A 18 -0.14 24.96 14.13
CA LYS A 18 -1.22 24.70 15.10
C LYS A 18 -0.69 24.68 16.54
N GLN A 19 0.43 24.00 16.79
CA GLN A 19 1.12 23.99 18.09
C GLN A 19 1.69 25.37 18.46
N HIS A 20 2.16 26.17 17.49
CA HIS A 20 2.83 27.45 17.74
C HIS A 20 1.90 28.68 17.56
N ARG A 21 0.64 28.50 17.11
CA ARG A 21 -0.42 29.52 17.18
C ARG A 21 -0.89 29.72 18.62
N ALA A 22 -0.90 28.66 19.44
CA ALA A 22 -1.16 28.77 20.87
C ALA A 22 -0.06 29.55 21.61
N ALA A 23 1.16 29.58 21.07
CA ALA A 23 2.33 30.20 21.69
C ALA A 23 2.66 31.63 21.18
N LYS A 24 1.82 32.26 20.35
CA LYS A 24 2.06 33.62 19.83
C LYS A 24 1.10 34.66 20.40
N LYS A 25 1.33 35.05 21.66
CA LYS A 25 1.28 36.46 22.04
C LYS A 25 2.72 36.94 22.21
N SER A 26 3.08 37.95 21.43
CA SER A 26 4.38 38.64 21.41
C SER A 26 5.52 37.90 20.69
N THR A 27 5.88 38.40 19.50
CA THR A 27 7.28 38.74 19.22
C THR A 27 7.35 39.64 17.99
N LYS A 28 8.00 40.79 18.18
CA LYS A 28 8.22 41.86 17.20
C LYS A 28 9.08 41.37 16.02
N HIS A 29 8.76 41.84 14.82
CA HIS A 29 9.56 41.65 13.61
C HIS A 29 10.92 42.36 13.70
N PRO A 30 12.04 41.70 13.33
CA PRO A 30 13.24 42.38 12.89
C PRO A 30 13.29 42.44 11.34
N ARG A 31 13.46 43.67 10.84
CA ARG A 31 13.71 44.02 9.43
C ARG A 31 15.13 43.62 8.99
N ASN A 32 15.23 43.31 7.70
CA ASN A 32 16.40 43.42 6.79
C ASN A 32 17.79 43.07 7.34
N ARG A 33 18.33 41.91 6.91
CA ARG A 33 19.77 41.75 6.68
C ARG A 33 20.04 41.03 5.37
N LYS A 34 21.03 41.58 4.64
CA LYS A 34 21.51 41.20 3.31
C LYS A 34 21.94 39.73 3.26
N VAL A 35 21.61 39.06 2.16
CA VAL A 35 22.11 37.74 1.78
C VAL A 35 23.61 37.86 1.52
N ALA A 36 24.43 37.22 2.36
CA ALA A 36 25.83 36.98 2.08
C ALA A 36 25.97 35.58 1.49
N ASP A 37 26.71 35.52 0.40
CA ASP A 37 27.07 34.31 -0.35
C ASP A 37 28.02 33.46 0.51
N THR A 38 27.53 32.34 1.05
CA THR A 38 28.36 31.35 1.74
C THR A 38 28.51 30.11 0.86
N ARG A 39 29.69 30.01 0.25
CA ARG A 39 30.25 28.77 -0.30
C ARG A 39 30.01 27.62 0.69
N ARG A 40 29.50 26.50 0.19
CA ARG A 40 29.36 25.24 0.93
C ARG A 40 30.70 24.90 1.56
N LYS A 41 30.79 25.01 2.89
CA LYS A 41 31.78 24.27 3.66
C LYS A 41 31.29 22.83 3.74
N GLU A 42 32.17 21.90 3.42
CA GLU A 42 31.99 20.46 3.65
C GLU A 42 31.53 20.27 5.09
N SER A 43 30.30 19.81 5.26
CA SER A 43 29.76 19.40 6.54
C SER A 43 30.41 18.08 6.90
N VAL A 44 31.27 18.11 7.92
CA VAL A 44 31.78 16.91 8.60
C VAL A 44 30.58 16.07 9.04
N ALA A 45 30.62 14.78 8.68
CA ALA A 45 29.54 13.81 8.89
C ALA A 45 29.04 13.76 10.34
N PRO A 46 27.72 13.58 10.57
CA PRO A 46 27.24 13.16 11.86
C PRO A 46 27.62 11.69 12.08
N THR A 47 28.68 11.50 12.84
CA THR A 47 28.90 10.25 13.59
C THR A 47 27.70 10.07 14.54
N ILE A 48 27.27 8.83 14.77
CA ILE A 48 26.16 8.36 15.63
C ILE A 48 24.84 8.11 14.85
N ALA A 49 24.86 7.15 13.92
CA ALA A 49 23.88 6.07 14.06
C ALA A 49 24.49 5.12 15.10
N ARG A 50 23.89 5.01 16.29
CA ARG A 50 24.14 3.82 17.11
C ARG A 50 23.70 2.63 16.25
N ASP A 51 24.48 1.56 16.24
CA ASP A 51 24.07 0.31 15.58
C ASP A 51 22.77 -0.16 16.25
N LEU A 52 21.63 0.18 15.65
CA LEU A 52 20.34 -0.32 16.09
C LEU A 52 20.34 -1.82 15.80
N ASP A 53 20.11 -2.62 16.83
CA ASP A 53 19.86 -4.05 16.66
C ASP A 53 18.44 -4.22 16.11
N ILE A 54 18.35 -4.52 14.81
CA ILE A 54 17.10 -4.56 14.05
C ILE A 54 16.87 -5.98 13.54
N LEU A 55 15.67 -6.50 13.81
CA LEU A 55 15.18 -7.75 13.25
C LEU A 55 13.81 -7.54 12.59
N ALA A 56 13.70 -7.91 11.32
CA ALA A 56 12.47 -8.01 10.56
C ALA A 56 12.00 -9.47 10.52
N LEU A 57 10.73 -9.69 10.88
CA LEU A 57 10.10 -11.01 10.88
C LEU A 57 9.08 -11.08 9.73
N ASP A 58 9.30 -11.97 8.77
CA ASP A 58 8.38 -12.21 7.66
C ASP A 58 7.85 -13.65 7.67
N ALA A 59 6.53 -13.83 7.62
CA ALA A 59 5.93 -15.17 7.72
C ALA A 59 6.07 -16.02 6.44
N TYR A 60 6.49 -15.43 5.33
CA TYR A 60 6.47 -16.07 4.00
C TYR A 60 7.86 -16.36 3.48
N GLY A 61 8.71 -15.34 3.44
CA GLY A 61 9.95 -15.39 2.68
C GLY A 61 11.21 -15.25 3.51
N THR A 62 12.31 -15.73 2.94
CA THR A 62 13.67 -15.44 3.41
C THR A 62 14.27 -14.25 2.68
N SER A 63 13.54 -13.65 1.73
CA SER A 63 13.98 -12.48 0.98
C SER A 63 12.94 -11.36 0.96
N TRP A 64 13.40 -10.11 0.88
CA TRP A 64 12.52 -8.95 0.80
C TRP A 64 11.55 -9.05 -0.38
N MET A 65 10.30 -8.68 -0.14
CA MET A 65 9.22 -8.66 -1.14
C MET A 65 8.86 -10.03 -1.75
N GLU A 66 9.37 -11.16 -1.23
CA GLU A 66 9.18 -12.49 -1.82
C GLU A 66 7.71 -12.86 -2.02
N ARG A 67 6.85 -12.62 -1.01
CA ARG A 67 5.40 -12.85 -1.15
C ARG A 67 4.80 -12.03 -2.29
N TRP A 68 5.24 -10.79 -2.45
CA TRP A 68 4.71 -9.90 -3.48
C TRP A 68 5.17 -10.30 -4.88
N GLN A 69 6.45 -10.64 -5.02
CA GLN A 69 7.02 -11.23 -6.24
C GLN A 69 6.28 -12.52 -6.63
N GLY A 70 6.06 -13.42 -5.66
CA GLY A 70 5.32 -14.66 -5.85
C GLY A 70 3.90 -14.42 -6.37
N MET A 71 3.15 -13.48 -5.76
CA MET A 71 1.80 -13.14 -6.23
C MET A 71 1.82 -12.52 -7.64
N PHE A 72 2.77 -11.64 -7.94
CA PHE A 72 2.89 -11.02 -9.26
C PHE A 72 3.20 -12.05 -10.35
N LYS A 73 4.06 -13.02 -10.04
CA LYS A 73 4.35 -14.17 -10.91
C LYS A 73 3.12 -15.06 -11.10
N THR A 74 2.43 -15.41 -10.01
CA THR A 74 1.21 -16.25 -10.05
C THR A 74 0.12 -15.62 -10.91
N PHE A 75 -0.07 -14.31 -10.82
CA PHE A 75 -1.08 -13.58 -11.60
C PHE A 75 -0.59 -13.10 -12.97
N ASP A 76 0.68 -13.33 -13.30
CA ASP A 76 1.32 -12.87 -14.53
C ASP A 76 1.11 -11.35 -14.76
N ILE A 77 1.35 -10.58 -13.69
CA ILE A 77 1.19 -9.13 -13.69
C ILE A 77 2.41 -8.52 -14.37
N SER A 78 2.22 -7.92 -15.54
CA SER A 78 3.32 -7.34 -16.31
C SER A 78 3.80 -5.98 -15.80
N HIS A 79 2.89 -5.18 -15.25
CA HIS A 79 3.16 -3.82 -14.79
C HIS A 79 2.37 -3.52 -13.53
N LEU A 80 2.93 -2.65 -12.68
CA LEU A 80 2.24 -2.18 -11.50
C LEU A 80 1.01 -1.32 -11.86
N ARG A 81 0.10 -1.21 -10.89
CA ARG A 81 -0.96 -0.19 -10.90
C ARG A 81 -0.43 1.17 -10.43
N SER A 82 0.55 1.13 -9.54
CA SER A 82 1.18 2.29 -8.90
C SER A 82 2.03 3.07 -9.90
N PRO A 83 1.91 4.41 -9.96
CA PRO A 83 2.75 5.24 -10.81
C PRO A 83 4.19 5.32 -10.27
N MET A 84 5.13 5.83 -11.07
CA MET A 84 6.57 5.85 -10.75
C MET A 84 6.93 6.51 -9.41
N PHE A 85 6.17 7.52 -8.96
CA PHE A 85 6.39 8.20 -7.68
C PHE A 85 5.85 7.43 -6.46
N PHE A 86 5.19 6.29 -6.68
CA PHE A 86 4.80 5.35 -5.63
C PHE A 86 5.84 4.23 -5.60
N HIS A 87 6.96 4.49 -4.93
CA HIS A 87 8.07 3.55 -4.76
C HIS A 87 8.53 3.54 -3.29
N VAL A 88 9.46 2.64 -2.97
CA VAL A 88 9.92 2.40 -1.60
C VAL A 88 11.22 3.13 -1.23
N ASP A 89 11.99 3.66 -2.20
CA ASP A 89 13.19 4.45 -1.90
C ASP A 89 12.85 5.62 -0.95
N PRO A 90 13.41 5.61 0.28
CA PRO A 90 13.18 6.68 1.22
C PRO A 90 13.85 7.98 0.75
N SER A 91 15.11 7.88 0.31
CA SER A 91 16.01 9.01 0.11
C SER A 91 15.60 9.94 -1.02
N GLU A 92 15.23 9.36 -2.16
CA GLU A 92 14.95 10.09 -3.39
C GLU A 92 13.45 10.22 -3.63
N ARG A 93 13.02 11.37 -4.12
CA ARG A 93 11.61 11.58 -4.51
C ARG A 93 11.25 10.82 -5.79
N ASP A 94 12.18 10.80 -6.74
CA ASP A 94 11.99 10.22 -8.07
C ASP A 94 12.82 8.93 -8.21
N GLY A 95 13.16 8.25 -7.10
CA GLY A 95 14.19 7.19 -7.06
C GLY A 95 13.98 6.06 -8.07
N LEU A 96 12.75 5.60 -8.23
CA LEU A 96 12.42 4.58 -9.23
C LEU A 96 12.53 5.10 -10.68
N LEU A 97 12.19 6.36 -10.92
CA LEU A 97 12.32 7.00 -12.23
C LEU A 97 13.80 7.24 -12.56
N SER A 98 14.58 7.77 -11.61
CA SER A 98 16.03 7.92 -11.72
C SER A 98 16.70 6.58 -12.02
N TYR A 99 16.33 5.53 -11.28
CA TYR A 99 16.84 4.17 -11.49
C TYR A 99 16.53 3.65 -12.91
N ALA A 100 15.31 3.84 -13.39
CA ALA A 100 14.93 3.42 -14.74
C ALA A 100 15.77 4.10 -15.83
N TYR A 101 15.99 5.41 -15.74
CA TYR A 101 16.83 6.14 -16.69
C TYR A 101 18.31 5.77 -16.57
N ALA A 102 18.84 5.70 -15.35
CA ALA A 102 20.25 5.37 -15.09
C ALA A 102 20.64 3.99 -15.63
N ASN A 103 19.70 3.04 -15.64
CA ASN A 103 19.92 1.69 -16.15
C ASN A 103 19.43 1.49 -17.59
N GLY A 104 18.99 2.55 -18.28
CA GLY A 104 18.52 2.47 -19.68
C GLY A 104 17.22 1.67 -19.87
N ARG A 105 16.38 1.56 -18.83
CA ARG A 105 15.15 0.75 -18.78
C ARG A 105 13.86 1.58 -18.90
N SER A 106 13.94 2.75 -19.53
CA SER A 106 12.79 3.66 -19.68
C SER A 106 11.73 3.14 -20.65
N ASP A 107 12.07 2.18 -21.51
CA ASP A 107 11.18 1.47 -22.44
C ASP A 107 10.22 0.50 -21.73
N GLU A 108 10.53 0.11 -20.49
CA GLU A 108 9.65 -0.68 -19.61
C GLU A 108 8.56 0.16 -18.94
N LEU A 109 8.50 1.47 -19.22
CA LEU A 109 7.53 2.39 -18.66
C LEU A 109 6.28 2.45 -19.54
N ARG A 110 5.11 2.24 -18.92
CA ARG A 110 3.83 2.35 -19.62
C ARG A 110 3.04 3.57 -19.17
N GLU A 111 2.67 4.41 -20.13
CA GLU A 111 1.89 5.61 -19.86
C GLU A 111 0.45 5.29 -19.40
N LEU A 112 0.00 5.98 -18.35
CA LEU A 112 -1.40 5.95 -17.89
C LEU A 112 -2.26 6.89 -18.74
N HIS A 113 -2.64 6.42 -19.92
CA HIS A 113 -3.51 7.14 -20.85
C HIS A 113 -4.85 7.53 -20.22
N GLY A 114 -5.27 8.79 -20.40
CA GLY A 114 -6.54 9.29 -19.87
C GLY A 114 -6.47 9.85 -18.44
N CYS A 115 -5.34 9.68 -17.74
CA CYS A 115 -5.05 10.41 -16.49
C CYS A 115 -4.64 11.86 -16.75
N VAL A 116 -3.84 12.08 -17.81
CA VAL A 116 -3.18 13.35 -18.11
C VAL A 116 -3.73 13.94 -19.40
N GLY A 117 -4.09 15.22 -19.38
CA GLY A 117 -4.60 15.90 -20.58
C GLY A 117 -4.55 17.42 -20.49
N LYS A 118 -4.63 18.07 -21.64
CA LYS A 118 -4.69 19.53 -21.74
C LYS A 118 -5.97 20.06 -21.08
N GLU A 119 -5.83 20.88 -20.04
CA GLU A 119 -6.94 21.67 -19.51
C GLU A 119 -7.58 22.46 -20.65
N LEU A 120 -8.90 22.32 -20.82
CA LEU A 120 -9.63 23.13 -21.78
C LEU A 120 -9.69 24.56 -21.25
N SER A 121 -9.25 25.53 -22.04
CA SER A 121 -9.43 26.95 -21.71
C SER A 121 -10.90 27.27 -21.46
N LYS A 122 -11.21 28.30 -20.66
CA LYS A 122 -12.59 28.76 -20.41
C LYS A 122 -13.40 28.94 -21.71
N HIS A 123 -12.75 29.43 -22.77
CA HIS A 123 -13.34 29.59 -24.09
C HIS A 123 -13.66 28.26 -24.78
N GLN A 124 -12.73 27.30 -24.76
CA GLN A 124 -12.95 25.95 -25.32
C GLN A 124 -14.04 25.19 -24.55
N ARG A 125 -14.10 25.38 -23.23
CA ARG A 125 -15.12 24.78 -22.36
C ARG A 125 -16.52 25.30 -22.71
N LYS A 126 -16.69 26.62 -22.78
CA LYS A 126 -17.96 27.26 -23.18
C LYS A 126 -18.37 26.90 -24.61
N LYS A 127 -17.40 26.69 -25.52
CA LYS A 127 -17.67 26.23 -26.90
C LYS A 127 -18.15 24.77 -26.95
N ARG A 128 -17.60 23.88 -26.12
CA ARG A 128 -18.02 22.47 -26.03
C ARG A 128 -19.40 22.31 -25.38
N GLU A 129 -19.67 23.07 -24.32
CA GLU A 129 -20.99 23.13 -23.67
C GLU A 129 -22.08 23.56 -24.67
N LYS A 130 -21.79 24.56 -25.53
CA LYS A 130 -22.69 24.95 -26.62
C LYS A 130 -22.91 23.89 -27.71
N MET A 131 -22.02 22.91 -27.85
CA MET A 131 -22.13 21.84 -28.86
C MET A 131 -22.79 20.56 -28.30
N GLY A 132 -23.37 20.60 -27.09
CA GLY A 132 -24.06 19.44 -26.50
C GLY A 132 -23.15 18.24 -26.21
N ARG A 133 -21.83 18.42 -26.18
CA ARG A 133 -20.89 17.35 -25.81
C ARG A 133 -20.80 17.27 -24.29
N GLU A 134 -21.30 16.18 -23.71
CA GLU A 134 -21.13 15.88 -22.28
C GLU A 134 -19.64 15.88 -21.88
N GLN A 135 -19.39 16.33 -20.65
CA GLN A 135 -18.05 16.36 -20.07
C GLN A 135 -17.55 14.94 -19.80
N GLN A 136 -16.92 14.30 -20.78
CA GLN A 136 -16.03 13.18 -20.50
C GLN A 136 -14.66 13.73 -20.10
N ASN A 137 -14.31 13.56 -18.82
CA ASN A 137 -13.00 13.76 -18.23
C ASN A 137 -12.37 15.14 -18.45
N ASN A 138 -12.63 16.09 -17.54
CA ASN A 138 -11.65 17.15 -17.32
C ASN A 138 -10.36 16.47 -16.81
N PRO A 139 -9.20 16.69 -17.46
CA PRO A 139 -7.95 16.19 -16.92
C PRO A 139 -7.71 16.84 -15.56
N THR A 140 -7.62 16.00 -14.53
CA THR A 140 -7.37 16.41 -13.14
C THR A 140 -5.89 16.52 -12.82
N ILE A 141 -5.02 16.20 -13.80
CA ILE A 141 -3.57 16.21 -13.71
C ILE A 141 -3.03 17.14 -14.78
N ASP A 142 -2.11 18.01 -14.40
CA ASP A 142 -1.46 18.97 -15.30
C ASP A 142 -0.56 18.24 -16.32
N GLU A 143 -0.54 18.69 -17.58
CA GLU A 143 0.38 18.19 -18.62
C GLU A 143 1.84 18.22 -18.19
N ARG A 144 2.23 19.18 -17.34
CA ARG A 144 3.59 19.29 -16.78
C ARG A 144 3.98 18.09 -15.92
N GLU A 145 2.99 17.36 -15.41
CA GLU A 145 3.17 16.20 -14.54
C GLU A 145 3.10 14.88 -15.32
N ARG A 146 2.92 14.90 -16.64
CA ARG A 146 2.78 13.69 -17.47
C ARG A 146 3.82 12.62 -17.17
N LYS A 147 5.07 13.04 -17.02
CA LYS A 147 6.23 12.18 -16.73
C LYS A 147 6.10 11.37 -15.43
N ASP A 148 5.27 11.80 -14.49
CA ASP A 148 5.06 11.13 -13.21
C ASP A 148 3.99 10.02 -13.32
N TYR A 149 3.14 10.06 -14.36
CA TYR A 149 2.01 9.15 -14.55
C TYR A 149 2.31 8.01 -15.53
N TYR A 150 3.47 7.40 -15.34
CA TYR A 150 3.86 6.12 -15.94
C TYR A 150 3.82 5.05 -14.87
N VAL A 151 3.58 3.80 -15.26
CA VAL A 151 3.74 2.64 -14.39
C VAL A 151 4.94 1.82 -14.82
N PRO A 152 5.77 1.33 -13.88
CA PRO A 152 6.89 0.47 -14.18
C PRO A 152 6.39 -0.93 -14.58
N SER A 153 7.20 -1.63 -15.38
CA SER A 153 7.11 -3.08 -15.46
C SER A 153 7.36 -3.71 -14.08
N THR A 154 6.86 -4.92 -13.90
CA THR A 154 7.11 -5.70 -12.68
C THR A 154 8.61 -5.98 -12.46
N PRO A 155 9.39 -6.44 -13.47
CA PRO A 155 10.82 -6.63 -13.31
C PRO A 155 11.58 -5.35 -12.94
N LEU A 156 11.24 -4.20 -13.56
CA LEU A 156 11.88 -2.93 -13.25
C LEU A 156 11.68 -2.53 -11.79
N PHE A 157 10.45 -2.67 -11.29
CA PHE A 157 10.13 -2.36 -9.91
C PHE A 157 10.92 -3.23 -8.93
N PHE A 158 10.97 -4.55 -9.15
CA PHE A 158 11.70 -5.44 -8.23
C PHE A 158 13.21 -5.24 -8.30
N SER A 159 13.81 -5.01 -9.46
CA SER A 159 15.24 -4.64 -9.55
C SER A 159 15.56 -3.34 -8.80
N HIS A 160 14.62 -2.38 -8.78
CA HIS A 160 14.78 -1.19 -7.94
C HIS A 160 14.71 -1.52 -6.45
N CYS A 161 13.81 -2.41 -6.01
CA CYS A 161 13.80 -2.88 -4.62
C CYS A 161 15.10 -3.57 -4.23
N ASP A 162 15.63 -4.47 -5.07
CA ASP A 162 16.89 -5.18 -4.81
C ASP A 162 18.05 -4.18 -4.69
N CYS A 163 18.12 -3.18 -5.57
CA CYS A 163 19.10 -2.10 -5.48
C CYS A 163 19.01 -1.32 -4.14
N LEU A 164 17.83 -1.18 -3.56
CA LEU A 164 17.67 -0.52 -2.26
C LEU A 164 18.06 -1.43 -1.10
N VAL A 165 17.77 -2.74 -1.20
CA VAL A 165 18.23 -3.75 -0.24
C VAL A 165 19.75 -3.70 -0.15
N ASP A 166 20.44 -3.70 -1.30
CA ASP A 166 21.89 -3.59 -1.35
C ASP A 166 22.39 -2.25 -0.80
N ARG A 167 21.79 -1.14 -1.25
CA ARG A 167 22.18 0.22 -0.84
C ARG A 167 22.09 0.43 0.67
N TYR A 168 21.04 -0.08 1.30
CA TYR A 168 20.82 0.08 2.74
C TYR A 168 21.29 -1.12 3.57
N LYS A 169 22.03 -2.06 2.96
CA LYS A 169 22.56 -3.26 3.60
C LYS A 169 21.49 -4.02 4.40
N LEU A 170 20.34 -4.21 3.76
CA LEU A 170 19.20 -4.94 4.33
C LEU A 170 19.35 -6.45 4.10
N ASP A 171 20.55 -6.99 4.38
CA ASP A 171 20.92 -8.37 4.08
C ASP A 171 20.20 -9.39 4.99
N ASP A 172 20.49 -10.68 4.77
CA ASP A 172 19.83 -11.79 5.45
C ASP A 172 20.04 -11.80 6.98
N THR A 173 20.97 -10.98 7.52
CA THR A 173 21.17 -10.88 8.98
C THR A 173 20.02 -10.18 9.69
N ILE A 174 19.31 -9.28 9.00
CA ILE A 174 18.20 -8.52 9.58
C ILE A 174 16.84 -9.14 9.28
N LEU A 175 16.76 -10.20 8.47
CA LEU A 175 15.49 -10.80 8.03
C LEU A 175 15.39 -12.26 8.48
N SER A 176 14.36 -12.58 9.26
CA SER A 176 14.04 -13.96 9.63
C SER A 176 12.67 -14.36 9.12
N GLN A 177 12.60 -15.55 8.50
CA GLN A 177 11.34 -16.15 8.07
C GLN A 177 10.58 -16.73 9.28
N GLU A 178 9.78 -15.91 9.94
CA GLU A 178 9.05 -16.26 11.16
C GLU A 178 7.64 -15.70 11.18
N GLN A 179 6.69 -16.54 11.58
CA GLN A 179 5.32 -16.12 11.80
C GLN A 179 5.14 -15.68 13.26
N VAL A 180 4.85 -14.40 13.46
CA VAL A 180 4.49 -13.86 14.78
C VAL A 180 3.14 -14.41 15.23
N GLU A 181 3.10 -14.97 16.43
CA GLU A 181 1.93 -15.58 17.06
C GLU A 181 1.31 -14.71 18.15
N ASP A 182 2.13 -13.95 18.89
CA ASP A 182 1.69 -13.09 20.00
C ASP A 182 2.72 -11.97 20.26
N ILE A 183 2.24 -10.79 20.66
CA ILE A 183 3.05 -9.63 21.07
C ILE A 183 2.58 -9.24 22.47
N ARG A 184 3.52 -9.15 23.41
CA ARG A 184 3.27 -8.69 24.78
C ARG A 184 4.23 -7.58 25.15
N TYR A 185 3.80 -6.64 25.97
CA TYR A 185 4.64 -5.57 26.50
C TYR A 185 4.56 -5.59 28.02
N ASP A 186 5.59 -6.10 28.69
CA ASP A 186 5.59 -6.27 30.15
C ASP A 186 7.02 -6.29 30.71
N TYR A 187 7.14 -6.34 32.04
CA TYR A 187 8.42 -6.55 32.70
C TYR A 187 8.93 -7.96 32.43
N VAL A 188 10.18 -8.07 31.99
CA VAL A 188 10.86 -9.34 31.75
C VAL A 188 12.03 -9.39 32.72
N ARG A 189 11.83 -10.08 33.85
CA ARG A 189 12.75 -10.09 35.01
C ARG A 189 14.17 -10.54 34.65
N GLU A 190 14.30 -11.35 33.60
CA GLU A 190 15.58 -11.82 33.10
C GLU A 190 16.43 -10.70 32.47
N TYR A 191 15.83 -9.57 32.08
CA TYR A 191 16.51 -8.46 31.40
C TYR A 191 16.40 -7.13 32.15
N SER A 192 15.24 -6.78 32.69
CA SER A 192 15.02 -5.53 33.43
C SER A 192 13.79 -5.60 34.34
N ASP A 193 13.96 -5.13 35.57
CA ASP A 193 12.86 -4.94 36.52
C ASP A 193 12.27 -3.50 36.47
N GLU A 194 12.95 -2.58 35.78
CA GLU A 194 12.59 -1.16 35.73
C GLU A 194 11.96 -0.76 34.39
N GLU A 195 12.33 -1.45 33.30
CA GLU A 195 11.84 -1.17 31.96
C GLU A 195 11.03 -2.36 31.42
N LYS A 196 9.89 -2.05 30.81
CA LYS A 196 9.13 -3.05 30.07
C LYS A 196 9.77 -3.31 28.72
N LEU A 197 9.70 -4.56 28.27
CA LEU A 197 10.15 -4.99 26.95
C LEU A 197 8.98 -5.63 26.21
N PHE A 198 9.08 -5.61 24.88
CA PHE A 198 8.26 -6.48 24.07
C PHE A 198 8.80 -7.90 24.13
N CYS A 199 7.90 -8.86 24.32
CA CYS A 199 8.13 -10.27 23.98
C CYS A 199 7.30 -10.57 22.72
N VAL A 200 7.99 -10.83 21.62
CA VAL A 200 7.41 -11.20 20.33
C VAL A 200 7.56 -12.70 20.17
N LYS A 201 6.48 -13.43 20.43
CA LYS A 201 6.44 -14.87 20.25
C LYS A 201 6.21 -15.21 18.78
N THR A 202 7.01 -16.12 18.26
CA THR A 202 6.91 -16.65 16.90
C THR A 202 6.76 -18.17 16.91
N ASN A 203 6.57 -18.74 15.72
CA ASN A 203 6.61 -20.18 15.52
C ASN A 203 8.02 -20.81 15.70
N LYS A 204 9.08 -20.00 15.88
CA LYS A 204 10.46 -20.47 16.10
C LYS A 204 11.02 -20.14 17.48
N GLY A 205 10.44 -19.18 18.20
CA GLY A 205 10.95 -18.78 19.51
C GLY A 205 10.33 -17.50 20.02
N CYS A 206 11.06 -16.79 20.88
CA CYS A 206 10.68 -15.48 21.37
C CYS A 206 11.81 -14.48 21.12
N HIS A 207 11.46 -13.31 20.63
CA HIS A 207 12.36 -12.17 20.47
C HIS A 207 11.99 -11.09 21.48
N TYR A 208 13.01 -10.41 22.01
CA TYR A 208 12.82 -9.32 22.97
C TYR A 208 13.30 -8.01 22.36
N GLY A 209 12.50 -6.95 22.52
CA GLY A 209 12.84 -5.65 21.95
C GLY A 209 12.24 -4.49 22.72
N LYS A 210 12.92 -3.34 22.72
CA LYS A 210 12.40 -2.10 23.30
C LYS A 210 11.28 -1.49 22.43
N ILE A 211 11.34 -1.73 21.12
CA ILE A 211 10.45 -1.14 20.12
C ILE A 211 9.99 -2.24 19.17
N VAL A 212 8.70 -2.23 18.80
CA VAL A 212 8.15 -3.12 17.77
C VAL A 212 7.43 -2.29 16.72
N VAL A 213 7.61 -2.61 15.44
CA VAL A 213 6.89 -1.98 14.32
C VAL A 213 6.00 -3.01 13.63
N LEU A 214 4.69 -2.77 13.62
CA LEU A 214 3.70 -3.62 12.98
C LEU A 214 3.45 -3.17 11.52
N ALA A 215 3.99 -3.90 10.56
CA ALA A 215 3.87 -3.64 9.11
C ALA A 215 3.25 -4.81 8.33
N ILE A 216 2.25 -5.48 8.90
CA ILE A 216 1.76 -6.81 8.46
C ILE A 216 0.65 -6.79 7.38
N GLY A 217 0.29 -5.62 6.85
CA GLY A 217 -0.80 -5.50 5.87
C GLY A 217 -2.19 -5.55 6.52
N GLY A 218 -3.04 -6.48 6.09
CA GLY A 218 -4.43 -6.62 6.57
C GLY A 218 -4.70 -7.99 7.19
N ASN A 219 -5.96 -8.27 7.52
CA ASN A 219 -6.35 -9.58 8.06
C ASN A 219 -6.20 -10.70 7.01
N ALA A 220 -6.46 -11.93 7.45
CA ALA A 220 -6.60 -13.06 6.56
C ALA A 220 -7.66 -12.80 5.45
N PRO A 221 -7.50 -13.41 4.27
CA PRO A 221 -8.45 -13.24 3.19
C PRO A 221 -9.87 -13.70 3.56
N GLN A 222 -10.87 -12.95 3.11
CA GLN A 222 -12.26 -13.20 3.48
C GLN A 222 -12.98 -13.94 2.38
N ILE A 223 -13.45 -15.16 2.67
CA ILE A 223 -14.39 -15.88 1.82
C ILE A 223 -15.80 -15.65 2.41
N PRO A 224 -16.76 -15.06 1.66
CA PRO A 224 -18.09 -14.70 2.18
C PRO A 224 -18.89 -15.85 2.79
N CYS A 225 -18.58 -17.10 2.41
CA CYS A 225 -19.14 -18.31 3.01
C CYS A 225 -17.98 -19.28 3.29
N PRO A 226 -17.70 -19.63 4.56
CA PRO A 226 -16.66 -20.59 4.89
C PRO A 226 -16.81 -21.87 4.09
N LEU A 227 -15.69 -22.39 3.58
CA LEU A 227 -15.66 -23.64 2.83
C LEU A 227 -15.45 -24.79 3.81
N SER A 228 -16.17 -25.89 3.64
CA SER A 228 -15.82 -27.14 4.31
C SER A 228 -14.48 -27.67 3.79
N THR A 229 -13.86 -28.62 4.51
CA THR A 229 -12.57 -29.22 4.10
C THR A 229 -12.62 -29.77 2.68
N GLU A 230 -13.69 -30.44 2.29
CA GLU A 230 -13.87 -30.97 0.93
C GLU A 230 -14.04 -29.86 -0.12
N GLU A 231 -14.74 -28.79 0.24
CA GLU A 231 -14.99 -27.65 -0.64
C GLU A 231 -13.73 -26.84 -0.96
N THR A 232 -12.71 -26.88 -0.11
CA THR A 232 -11.43 -26.20 -0.36
C THR A 232 -10.69 -26.74 -1.59
N GLU A 233 -10.98 -27.97 -2.02
CA GLU A 233 -10.45 -28.49 -3.28
C GLU A 233 -11.03 -27.75 -4.49
N GLY A 234 -12.33 -27.47 -4.44
CA GLY A 234 -13.09 -26.85 -5.53
C GLY A 234 -13.04 -25.32 -5.53
N ALA A 235 -12.54 -24.68 -4.47
CA ALA A 235 -12.54 -23.23 -4.39
C ALA A 235 -11.36 -22.68 -3.59
N THR A 236 -10.85 -21.52 -3.97
CA THR A 236 -9.67 -20.92 -3.34
C THR A 236 -9.75 -19.40 -3.37
N HIS A 237 -9.30 -18.74 -2.30
CA HIS A 237 -9.12 -17.29 -2.32
C HIS A 237 -7.87 -16.92 -3.14
N ALA A 238 -7.92 -15.83 -3.91
CA ALA A 238 -6.83 -15.37 -4.78
C ALA A 238 -5.45 -15.34 -4.10
N MET A 239 -5.40 -14.84 -2.86
CA MET A 239 -4.18 -14.77 -2.04
C MET A 239 -3.56 -16.12 -1.64
N HIS A 240 -4.27 -17.24 -1.86
CA HIS A 240 -3.84 -18.60 -1.51
C HIS A 240 -3.57 -19.47 -2.75
N ILE A 241 -3.61 -18.88 -3.96
CA ILE A 241 -3.31 -19.61 -5.19
C ILE A 241 -1.83 -19.99 -5.21
N LYS A 242 -1.56 -21.29 -5.16
CA LYS A 242 -0.21 -21.87 -5.30
C LYS A 242 0.10 -22.29 -6.74
N THR A 243 -0.91 -22.84 -7.41
CA THR A 243 -0.82 -23.35 -8.78
C THR A 243 -2.04 -22.87 -9.58
N PHE A 244 -1.81 -22.40 -10.80
CA PHE A 244 -2.87 -21.85 -11.65
C PHE A 244 -2.81 -22.40 -13.08
N PRO A 245 -3.91 -22.97 -13.61
CA PRO A 245 -5.09 -23.47 -12.88
C PRO A 245 -4.75 -24.61 -11.90
N PRO A 246 -5.68 -25.07 -11.04
CA PRO A 246 -5.42 -26.20 -10.14
C PRO A 246 -5.10 -27.48 -10.94
N PRO A 247 -4.31 -28.42 -10.39
CA PRO A 247 -3.85 -29.61 -11.13
C PRO A 247 -4.98 -30.41 -11.80
N TYR A 248 -6.09 -30.62 -11.11
CA TYR A 248 -7.24 -31.36 -11.67
C TYR A 248 -7.90 -30.64 -12.86
N MET A 249 -7.86 -29.30 -12.88
CA MET A 249 -8.32 -28.52 -14.05
C MET A 249 -7.32 -28.65 -15.20
N GLN A 250 -6.01 -28.65 -14.93
CA GLN A 250 -5.00 -28.87 -15.96
C GLN A 250 -5.19 -30.24 -16.64
N SER A 251 -5.47 -31.29 -15.87
CA SER A 251 -5.78 -32.62 -16.42
C SER A 251 -7.03 -32.62 -17.30
N LYS A 252 -8.11 -31.93 -16.88
CA LYS A 252 -9.33 -31.76 -17.70
C LYS A 252 -9.05 -30.97 -18.99
N MET A 253 -8.18 -29.95 -18.92
CA MET A 253 -7.79 -29.17 -20.10
C MET A 253 -6.94 -30.00 -21.05
N ALA A 254 -6.03 -30.84 -20.54
CA ALA A 254 -5.19 -31.72 -21.35
C ALA A 254 -6.03 -32.77 -22.11
N SER A 255 -7.12 -33.26 -21.51
CA SER A 255 -8.09 -34.13 -22.18
C SER A 255 -9.06 -33.39 -23.11
N LYS A 256 -8.86 -32.08 -23.33
CA LYS A 256 -9.73 -31.20 -24.13
C LYS A 256 -11.19 -31.15 -23.63
N ALA A 257 -11.42 -31.49 -22.36
CA ALA A 257 -12.73 -31.35 -21.76
C ALA A 257 -13.08 -29.87 -21.55
N ARG A 258 -14.38 -29.56 -21.63
CA ARG A 258 -14.86 -28.19 -21.42
C ARG A 258 -14.65 -27.78 -19.96
N THR A 259 -14.07 -26.60 -19.76
CA THR A 259 -13.80 -26.02 -18.45
C THR A 259 -14.54 -24.70 -18.23
N ASN A 260 -15.23 -24.60 -17.11
CA ASN A 260 -15.93 -23.40 -16.66
C ASN A 260 -15.33 -22.94 -15.32
N LEU A 261 -15.00 -21.66 -15.21
CA LEU A 261 -14.45 -21.04 -14.00
C LEU A 261 -15.39 -19.95 -13.50
N LEU A 262 -15.66 -19.91 -12.20
CA LEU A 262 -16.36 -18.80 -11.55
C LEU A 262 -15.36 -17.95 -10.76
N ILE A 263 -15.44 -16.64 -10.91
CA ILE A 263 -14.64 -15.66 -10.18
C ILE A 263 -15.59 -14.71 -9.46
N VAL A 264 -15.37 -14.53 -8.17
CA VAL A 264 -16.17 -13.63 -7.32
C VAL A 264 -15.32 -12.42 -6.93
N GLY A 265 -15.70 -11.23 -7.41
CA GLY A 265 -15.05 -9.98 -7.03
C GLY A 265 -15.12 -8.89 -8.10
N GLY A 266 -15.16 -7.63 -7.68
CA GLY A 266 -15.21 -6.44 -8.58
C GLY A 266 -13.91 -5.63 -8.62
N GLY A 267 -12.78 -6.21 -8.21
CA GLY A 267 -11.48 -5.51 -8.11
C GLY A 267 -10.51 -5.88 -9.23
N LEU A 268 -9.33 -5.26 -9.22
CA LEU A 268 -8.28 -5.55 -10.20
C LEU A 268 -7.85 -7.02 -10.20
N THR A 269 -7.74 -7.64 -9.02
CA THR A 269 -7.37 -9.05 -8.88
C THR A 269 -8.35 -9.99 -9.60
N SER A 270 -9.66 -9.73 -9.54
CA SER A 270 -10.63 -10.58 -10.26
C SER A 270 -10.51 -10.44 -11.77
N ALA A 271 -10.25 -9.22 -12.26
CA ALA A 271 -9.98 -8.96 -13.68
C ALA A 271 -8.70 -9.66 -14.18
N GLN A 272 -7.64 -9.62 -13.36
CA GLN A 272 -6.36 -10.28 -13.64
C GLN A 272 -6.52 -11.79 -13.73
N ILE A 273 -7.24 -12.40 -12.78
CA ILE A 273 -7.53 -13.84 -12.79
C ILE A 273 -8.38 -14.22 -14.00
N ALA A 274 -9.36 -13.40 -14.38
CA ALA A 274 -10.21 -13.66 -15.54
C ALA A 274 -9.40 -13.67 -16.85
N ASP A 275 -8.54 -12.67 -17.04
CA ASP A 275 -7.63 -12.63 -18.19
C ASP A 275 -6.67 -13.82 -18.19
N LEU A 276 -5.99 -14.08 -17.06
CA LEU A 276 -5.05 -15.19 -16.93
C LEU A 276 -5.72 -16.54 -17.21
N ALA A 277 -6.91 -16.79 -16.67
CA ALA A 277 -7.69 -18.00 -16.92
C ALA A 277 -7.89 -18.27 -18.41
N ILE A 278 -8.34 -17.24 -19.15
CA ILE A 278 -8.63 -17.36 -20.57
C ILE A 278 -7.34 -17.55 -21.37
N ARG A 279 -6.28 -16.79 -21.07
CA ARG A 279 -4.96 -16.94 -21.70
C ARG A 279 -4.35 -18.32 -21.46
N ARG A 280 -4.63 -18.94 -20.32
CA ARG A 280 -4.18 -20.31 -19.99
C ARG A 280 -5.05 -21.40 -20.62
N GLY A 281 -6.14 -21.05 -21.30
CA GLY A 281 -6.95 -21.97 -22.10
C GLY A 281 -8.29 -22.39 -21.49
N ILE A 282 -8.70 -21.82 -20.34
CA ILE A 282 -10.02 -22.11 -19.75
C ILE A 282 -11.12 -21.68 -20.72
N ASN A 283 -12.09 -22.55 -21.00
CA ASN A 283 -13.07 -22.35 -22.07
C ASN A 283 -14.04 -21.21 -21.76
N LYS A 284 -14.61 -21.17 -20.56
CA LYS A 284 -15.57 -20.14 -20.16
C LYS A 284 -15.27 -19.64 -18.75
N VAL A 285 -15.25 -18.33 -18.59
CA VAL A 285 -15.12 -17.66 -17.30
C VAL A 285 -16.40 -16.89 -17.01
N PHE A 286 -16.89 -17.01 -15.78
CA PHE A 286 -17.98 -16.21 -15.22
C PHE A 286 -17.38 -15.31 -14.15
N LEU A 287 -17.52 -14.00 -14.32
CA LEU A 287 -17.08 -13.00 -13.35
C LEU A 287 -18.29 -12.33 -12.74
N ILE A 288 -18.55 -12.60 -11.46
CA ILE A 288 -19.68 -12.02 -10.74
C ILE A 288 -19.21 -10.94 -9.77
N MET A 289 -20.03 -9.91 -9.60
CA MET A 289 -19.80 -8.87 -8.60
C MET A 289 -21.10 -8.33 -8.02
N ARG A 290 -21.11 -8.06 -6.72
CA ARG A 290 -22.28 -7.62 -5.94
C ARG A 290 -22.81 -6.21 -6.27
N GLY A 291 -22.18 -5.47 -7.18
CA GLY A 291 -22.48 -4.07 -7.43
C GLY A 291 -22.06 -3.63 -8.84
N PRO A 292 -22.06 -2.31 -9.12
CA PRO A 292 -21.71 -1.82 -10.44
C PRO A 292 -20.20 -1.96 -10.71
N LEU A 293 -19.85 -2.04 -11.99
CA LEU A 293 -18.46 -2.00 -12.42
C LEU A 293 -17.85 -0.61 -12.18
N LYS A 294 -16.77 -0.56 -11.40
CA LYS A 294 -16.03 0.68 -11.10
C LYS A 294 -14.72 0.72 -11.88
N ILE A 295 -14.53 1.76 -12.68
CA ILE A 295 -13.31 1.95 -13.47
C ILE A 295 -12.48 3.08 -12.87
N LYS A 296 -11.27 2.76 -12.42
CA LYS A 296 -10.34 3.73 -11.82
C LYS A 296 -8.90 3.41 -12.20
N HIS A 297 -8.08 4.42 -12.43
CA HIS A 297 -6.64 4.21 -12.62
C HIS A 297 -5.96 3.72 -11.33
N PHE A 298 -6.33 4.31 -10.19
CA PHE A 298 -5.73 4.02 -8.89
C PHE A 298 -6.76 3.45 -7.91
N ASP A 299 -6.28 2.88 -6.81
CA ASP A 299 -7.14 2.43 -5.70
C ASP A 299 -7.79 3.61 -4.95
N LEU A 300 -7.27 4.81 -5.18
CA LEU A 300 -7.80 6.08 -4.68
C LEU A 300 -8.40 6.88 -5.84
N GLY A 301 -9.35 7.76 -5.54
CA GLY A 301 -9.81 8.74 -6.50
C GLY A 301 -8.69 9.72 -6.90
N LEU A 302 -8.82 10.34 -8.07
CA LEU A 302 -7.81 11.26 -8.61
C LEU A 302 -7.63 12.50 -7.74
N GLU A 303 -8.65 12.85 -6.95
CA GLU A 303 -8.59 13.90 -5.94
C GLU A 303 -7.54 13.64 -4.85
N TRP A 304 -7.19 12.39 -4.56
CA TRP A 304 -6.16 12.01 -3.56
C TRP A 304 -4.75 11.87 -4.14
N VAL A 305 -4.60 11.83 -5.46
CA VAL A 305 -3.31 11.54 -6.13
C VAL A 305 -2.93 12.54 -7.22
N GLY A 306 -3.84 13.44 -7.58
CA GLY A 306 -3.67 14.46 -8.61
C GLY A 306 -3.65 15.87 -8.02
N LYS A 307 -4.13 16.84 -8.82
CA LYS A 307 -4.06 18.28 -8.51
C LYS A 307 -4.66 18.68 -7.16
N PHE A 308 -5.71 18.00 -6.70
CA PHE A 308 -6.46 18.37 -5.50
C PHE A 308 -6.03 17.65 -4.23
N ARG A 309 -5.00 16.79 -4.28
CA ARG A 309 -4.60 15.97 -3.12
C ARG A 309 -4.32 16.80 -1.88
N ASN A 310 -3.72 17.97 -2.06
CA ASN A 310 -3.30 18.85 -0.98
C ASN A 310 -4.51 19.31 -0.15
N ILE A 311 -5.64 19.54 -0.82
CA ILE A 311 -6.89 19.94 -0.19
C ILE A 311 -7.50 18.74 0.56
N GLU A 312 -7.60 17.58 -0.09
CA GLU A 312 -8.16 16.37 0.53
C GLU A 312 -7.36 15.92 1.75
N HIS A 313 -6.04 15.96 1.65
CA HIS A 313 -5.11 15.67 2.74
C HIS A 313 -5.28 16.67 3.90
N ALA A 314 -5.35 17.97 3.61
CA ALA A 314 -5.59 18.98 4.64
C ALA A 314 -6.96 18.80 5.30
N ILE A 315 -8.01 18.47 4.54
CA ILE A 315 -9.35 18.18 5.07
C ILE A 315 -9.31 16.94 5.97
N PHE A 316 -8.55 15.91 5.59
CA PHE A 316 -8.40 14.70 6.39
C PHE A 316 -7.70 14.95 7.72
N TRP A 317 -6.56 15.63 7.73
CA TRP A 317 -5.81 15.89 8.97
C TRP A 317 -6.42 16.97 9.85
N ASN A 318 -7.32 17.80 9.31
CA ASN A 318 -8.13 18.72 10.11
C ASN A 318 -9.42 18.08 10.68
N SER A 319 -9.70 16.81 10.38
CA SER A 319 -10.80 16.09 11.02
C SER A 319 -10.60 16.02 12.53
N ASN A 320 -11.68 16.24 13.27
CA ASN A 320 -11.62 16.32 14.72
C ASN A 320 -11.81 14.95 15.40
N SER A 321 -12.28 13.93 14.68
CA SER A 321 -12.54 12.61 15.25
C SER A 321 -11.98 11.45 14.41
N PRO A 322 -11.68 10.28 15.04
CA PRO A 322 -11.34 9.05 14.33
C PRO A 322 -12.44 8.58 13.36
N GLU A 323 -13.71 8.76 13.69
CA GLU A 323 -14.86 8.34 12.86
C GLU A 323 -14.92 9.12 11.56
N GLU A 324 -14.69 10.43 11.62
CA GLU A 324 -14.64 11.29 10.44
C GLU A 324 -13.48 10.89 9.52
N ARG A 325 -12.31 10.59 10.10
CA ARG A 325 -11.15 10.08 9.36
C ARG A 325 -11.44 8.71 8.75
N CYS A 326 -12.06 7.80 9.50
CA CYS A 326 -12.45 6.48 9.03
C CYS A 326 -13.42 6.56 7.86
N LYS A 327 -14.46 7.40 7.97
CA LYS A 327 -15.42 7.65 6.89
C LYS A 327 -14.71 8.14 5.62
N LYS A 328 -13.84 9.14 5.73
CA LYS A 328 -13.04 9.64 4.59
C LYS A 328 -12.16 8.56 3.98
N VAL A 329 -11.52 7.70 4.79
CA VAL A 329 -10.73 6.56 4.30
C VAL A 329 -11.59 5.60 3.49
N MET A 330 -12.76 5.24 4.00
CA MET A 330 -13.66 4.30 3.35
C MET A 330 -14.26 4.87 2.05
N GLU A 331 -14.65 6.14 2.06
CA GLU A 331 -15.17 6.87 0.90
C GLU A 331 -14.12 7.05 -0.20
N ALA A 332 -12.88 7.42 0.14
CA ALA A 332 -11.82 7.60 -0.84
C ALA A 332 -11.48 6.31 -1.60
N ARG A 333 -11.46 5.18 -0.88
CA ARG A 333 -11.17 3.87 -1.46
C ARG A 333 -12.35 3.35 -2.29
N ASN A 334 -13.57 3.42 -1.74
CA ASN A 334 -14.82 3.08 -2.44
C ASN A 334 -14.79 1.66 -3.09
N GLY A 335 -14.17 0.69 -2.39
CA GLY A 335 -14.14 -0.71 -2.78
C GLY A 335 -13.27 -1.05 -4.00
N GLY A 336 -13.44 -2.28 -4.51
CA GLY A 336 -12.70 -2.78 -5.68
C GLY A 336 -13.01 -1.98 -6.96
N SER A 337 -11.98 -1.81 -7.78
CA SER A 337 -12.10 -1.20 -9.11
C SER A 337 -11.15 -1.87 -10.11
N ILE A 338 -11.51 -1.79 -11.39
CA ILE A 338 -10.72 -2.29 -12.51
C ILE A 338 -10.07 -1.10 -13.23
N THR A 339 -8.84 -1.27 -13.71
CA THR A 339 -8.17 -0.22 -14.49
C THR A 339 -8.74 -0.14 -15.91
N PRO A 340 -8.68 1.03 -16.58
CA PRO A 340 -9.07 1.14 -17.98
C PRO A 340 -8.33 0.16 -18.91
N TYR A 341 -7.09 -0.22 -18.57
CA TYR A 341 -6.33 -1.25 -19.27
C TYR A 341 -7.02 -2.61 -19.19
N TYR A 342 -7.34 -3.09 -17.99
CA TYR A 342 -8.03 -4.38 -17.83
C TYR A 342 -9.47 -4.34 -18.33
N LYS A 343 -10.16 -3.19 -18.26
CA LYS A 343 -11.50 -3.05 -18.88
C LYS A 343 -11.47 -3.44 -20.36
N LYS A 344 -10.51 -2.91 -21.13
CA LYS A 344 -10.36 -3.24 -22.57
C LYS A 344 -10.09 -4.72 -22.80
N ILE A 345 -9.28 -5.34 -21.93
CA ILE A 345 -9.01 -6.79 -21.99
C ILE A 345 -10.28 -7.59 -21.74
N LEU A 346 -11.03 -7.27 -20.69
CA LEU A 346 -12.29 -7.96 -20.37
C LEU A 346 -13.33 -7.77 -21.48
N GLU A 347 -13.44 -6.59 -22.07
CA GLU A 347 -14.33 -6.33 -23.21
C GLU A 347 -14.00 -7.22 -24.42
N LYS A 348 -12.71 -7.44 -24.70
CA LYS A 348 -12.27 -8.38 -25.75
C LYS A 348 -12.67 -9.83 -25.41
N HIS A 349 -12.52 -10.23 -24.14
CA HIS A 349 -12.91 -11.56 -23.70
C HIS A 349 -14.43 -11.76 -23.73
N ILE A 350 -15.20 -10.72 -23.41
CA ILE A 350 -16.67 -10.71 -23.52
C ILE A 350 -17.11 -10.81 -24.98
N SER A 351 -16.53 -10.00 -25.88
CA SER A 351 -16.89 -10.03 -27.31
C SER A 351 -16.56 -11.36 -27.98
N SER A 352 -15.51 -12.04 -27.52
CA SER A 352 -15.17 -13.41 -27.95
C SER A 352 -16.07 -14.51 -27.35
N GLY A 353 -17.00 -14.16 -26.45
CA GLY A 353 -17.87 -15.11 -25.76
C GLY A 353 -17.17 -15.96 -24.69
N ARG A 354 -15.90 -15.68 -24.37
CA ARG A 354 -15.08 -16.44 -23.39
C ARG A 354 -15.30 -15.98 -21.95
N LEU A 355 -15.81 -14.76 -21.75
CA LEU A 355 -16.13 -14.19 -20.44
C LEU A 355 -17.60 -13.76 -20.39
N ASP A 356 -18.33 -14.19 -19.37
CA ASP A 356 -19.60 -13.57 -18.95
C ASP A 356 -19.33 -12.75 -17.70
N MET A 357 -19.64 -11.46 -17.73
CA MET A 357 -19.53 -10.58 -16.57
C MET A 357 -20.93 -10.24 -16.09
N LEU A 358 -21.25 -10.60 -14.85
CA LEU A 358 -22.58 -10.41 -14.24
C LEU A 358 -22.47 -9.39 -13.10
N LEU A 359 -23.19 -8.29 -13.24
CA LEU A 359 -23.21 -7.20 -12.27
C LEU A 359 -24.37 -7.39 -11.30
N HIS A 360 -24.27 -6.78 -10.11
CA HIS A 360 -25.31 -6.90 -9.07
C HIS A 360 -25.69 -8.36 -8.75
N THR A 361 -24.71 -9.28 -8.87
CA THR A 361 -24.91 -10.72 -8.75
C THR A 361 -24.09 -11.29 -7.60
N THR A 362 -24.72 -12.16 -6.80
CA THR A 362 -24.08 -12.92 -5.72
C THR A 362 -24.38 -14.41 -5.87
N ILE A 363 -23.56 -15.26 -5.23
CA ILE A 363 -23.90 -16.68 -5.06
C ILE A 363 -25.05 -16.76 -4.07
N ASP A 364 -26.11 -17.50 -4.43
CA ASP A 364 -27.22 -17.80 -3.52
C ASP A 364 -26.94 -19.14 -2.83
N GLU A 365 -26.82 -20.21 -3.62
CA GLU A 365 -26.42 -21.54 -3.13
C GLU A 365 -25.27 -22.12 -3.94
N LYS A 366 -24.48 -22.98 -3.29
CA LYS A 366 -23.40 -23.76 -3.94
C LYS A 366 -23.34 -25.17 -3.36
N LYS A 367 -23.09 -26.16 -4.21
CA LYS A 367 -22.89 -27.56 -3.80
C LYS A 367 -21.72 -28.18 -4.57
N TRP A 368 -20.71 -28.63 -3.83
CA TRP A 368 -19.55 -29.32 -4.40
C TRP A 368 -19.85 -30.80 -4.65
N ASN A 369 -19.45 -31.31 -5.82
CA ASN A 369 -19.44 -32.73 -6.13
C ASN A 369 -17.98 -33.20 -6.25
N PRO A 370 -17.44 -33.92 -5.24
CA PRO A 370 -16.04 -34.34 -5.23
C PRO A 370 -15.73 -35.41 -6.28
N MET A 371 -16.71 -36.21 -6.71
CA MET A 371 -16.53 -37.22 -7.76
C MET A 371 -16.39 -36.59 -9.14
N LEU A 372 -17.25 -35.61 -9.45
CA LEU A 372 -17.22 -34.91 -10.74
C LEU A 372 -16.20 -33.76 -10.78
N LYS A 373 -15.70 -33.34 -9.62
CA LYS A 373 -14.86 -32.13 -9.44
C LYS A 373 -15.53 -30.92 -10.08
N THR A 374 -16.78 -30.68 -9.69
CA THR A 374 -17.62 -29.58 -10.16
C THR A 374 -18.55 -29.06 -9.07
N TRP A 375 -18.86 -27.78 -9.14
CA TRP A 375 -19.90 -27.12 -8.38
C TRP A 375 -21.18 -27.02 -9.20
N THR A 376 -22.30 -27.22 -8.51
CA THR A 376 -23.60 -26.64 -8.89
C THR A 376 -23.74 -25.32 -8.14
N VAL A 377 -24.02 -24.23 -8.86
CA VAL A 377 -24.08 -22.87 -8.30
C VAL A 377 -25.35 -22.19 -8.79
N SER A 378 -26.18 -21.74 -7.87
CA SER A 378 -27.25 -20.79 -8.13
C SER A 378 -26.81 -19.39 -7.73
N LEU A 379 -27.38 -18.41 -8.40
CA LEU A 379 -27.03 -17.01 -8.33
C LEU A 379 -28.29 -16.20 -8.03
N LYS A 380 -28.09 -15.11 -7.32
CA LYS A 380 -29.09 -14.07 -7.13
C LYS A 380 -28.66 -12.83 -7.91
N GLY A 381 -29.44 -12.42 -8.91
CA GLY A 381 -29.14 -11.23 -9.73
C GLY A 381 -29.52 -11.40 -11.20
N GLU A 382 -28.64 -10.95 -12.11
CA GLU A 382 -28.87 -10.91 -13.57
C GLU A 382 -29.11 -12.28 -14.22
N ARG A 383 -28.70 -13.37 -13.56
CA ARG A 383 -28.87 -14.75 -14.00
C ARG A 383 -29.06 -15.61 -12.75
N GLU A 384 -29.91 -16.63 -12.86
CA GLU A 384 -30.25 -17.51 -11.74
C GLU A 384 -29.33 -18.74 -11.66
N ASP A 385 -28.98 -19.38 -12.78
CA ASP A 385 -28.17 -20.60 -12.77
C ASP A 385 -26.91 -20.51 -13.62
N LEU A 386 -25.87 -21.24 -13.22
CA LEU A 386 -24.64 -21.43 -14.00
C LEU A 386 -24.51 -22.89 -14.48
N PRO A 387 -23.82 -23.13 -15.62
CA PRO A 387 -23.40 -24.49 -15.94
C PRO A 387 -22.45 -25.03 -14.86
N PRO A 388 -22.21 -26.35 -14.80
CA PRO A 388 -21.28 -26.93 -13.85
C PRO A 388 -19.93 -26.21 -13.84
N ILE A 389 -19.51 -25.72 -12.67
CA ILE A 389 -18.31 -24.91 -12.51
C ILE A 389 -17.17 -25.78 -11.97
N ASN A 390 -16.00 -25.76 -12.59
CA ASN A 390 -14.88 -26.61 -12.17
C ASN A 390 -14.12 -26.06 -10.97
N HIS A 391 -14.05 -24.74 -10.83
CA HIS A 391 -13.41 -24.09 -9.68
C HIS A 391 -14.00 -22.71 -9.43
N ILE A 392 -13.98 -22.27 -8.17
CA ILE A 392 -14.39 -20.92 -7.76
C ILE A 392 -13.18 -20.17 -7.20
N TYR A 393 -12.81 -19.05 -7.81
CA TYR A 393 -11.83 -18.13 -7.23
C TYR A 393 -12.52 -16.97 -6.52
N PHE A 394 -12.18 -16.79 -5.23
CA PHE A 394 -12.62 -15.63 -4.46
C PHE A 394 -11.54 -14.55 -4.52
N ALA A 395 -11.84 -13.45 -5.21
CA ALA A 395 -11.05 -12.23 -5.23
C ALA A 395 -11.78 -11.13 -4.45
N THR A 396 -12.21 -11.50 -3.24
CA THR A 396 -13.07 -10.72 -2.34
C THR A 396 -12.30 -9.82 -1.37
N GLY A 397 -10.96 -9.87 -1.44
CA GLY A 397 -10.08 -8.98 -0.70
C GLY A 397 -9.78 -9.49 0.71
N VAL A 398 -9.25 -8.59 1.53
CA VAL A 398 -8.85 -8.89 2.91
C VAL A 398 -9.51 -7.88 3.85
N GLY A 399 -9.92 -8.36 5.02
CA GLY A 399 -10.57 -7.54 6.04
C GLY A 399 -9.63 -6.52 6.69
N THR A 400 -10.22 -5.65 7.50
CA THR A 400 -9.50 -4.73 8.38
C THR A 400 -10.19 -4.73 9.74
N ASN A 401 -9.65 -5.48 10.68
CA ASN A 401 -9.97 -5.43 12.10
C ASN A 401 -8.75 -5.87 12.90
N PHE A 402 -8.11 -4.94 13.61
CA PHE A 402 -6.92 -5.25 14.39
C PHE A 402 -7.22 -6.19 15.56
N GLU A 403 -8.44 -6.16 16.10
CA GLU A 403 -8.87 -7.05 17.18
C GLU A 403 -9.01 -8.50 16.72
N CYS A 404 -9.13 -8.76 15.42
CA CYS A 404 -9.15 -10.11 14.87
C CYS A 404 -7.74 -10.65 14.54
N LEU A 405 -6.67 -9.90 14.82
CA LEU A 405 -5.30 -10.37 14.59
C LEU A 405 -4.85 -11.25 15.76
N PRO A 406 -4.49 -12.53 15.52
CA PRO A 406 -4.04 -13.42 16.60
C PRO A 406 -2.86 -12.86 17.39
N CYS A 407 -1.89 -12.23 16.70
CA CYS A 407 -0.70 -11.68 17.32
C CYS A 407 -0.93 -10.46 18.22
N LEU A 408 -2.12 -9.84 18.19
CA LEU A 408 -2.43 -8.68 19.00
C LEU A 408 -3.39 -8.98 20.16
N GLN A 409 -3.82 -10.22 20.36
CA GLN A 409 -4.81 -10.54 21.41
C GLN A 409 -4.36 -10.10 22.80
N SER A 410 -3.08 -10.34 23.15
CA SER A 410 -2.54 -9.88 24.43
C SER A 410 -2.46 -8.35 24.51
N MET A 411 -2.00 -7.68 23.46
CA MET A 411 -1.97 -6.22 23.39
C MET A 411 -3.36 -5.60 23.55
N CYS A 412 -4.39 -6.14 22.89
CA CYS A 412 -5.77 -5.66 23.00
C CYS A 412 -6.33 -5.83 24.42
N ARG A 413 -5.96 -6.92 25.12
CA ARG A 413 -6.38 -7.18 26.50
C ARG A 413 -5.67 -6.24 27.49
N ASP A 414 -4.35 -6.13 27.39
CA ASP A 414 -3.52 -5.47 28.41
C ASP A 414 -3.38 -3.97 28.17
N TYR A 415 -3.44 -3.55 26.90
CA TYR A 415 -3.32 -2.16 26.45
C TYR A 415 -4.44 -1.81 25.47
N PRO A 416 -5.72 -1.84 25.89
CA PRO A 416 -6.84 -1.57 25.00
C PRO A 416 -6.76 -0.15 24.42
N ILE A 417 -7.12 -0.02 23.15
CA ILE A 417 -7.27 1.25 22.45
C ILE A 417 -8.62 1.27 21.71
N GLU A 418 -9.10 2.46 21.39
CA GLU A 418 -10.35 2.62 20.66
C GLU A 418 -10.28 1.97 19.27
N ASN A 419 -11.38 1.29 18.91
CA ASN A 419 -11.58 0.68 17.61
C ASN A 419 -12.56 1.52 16.78
N CYS A 420 -12.09 2.02 15.63
CA CYS A 420 -12.95 2.71 14.67
C CYS A 420 -13.12 1.87 13.40
N SER A 421 -14.22 1.11 13.31
CA SER A 421 -14.53 0.22 12.17
C SER A 421 -13.41 -0.75 11.78
N GLY A 422 -12.74 -1.32 12.78
CA GLY A 422 -11.63 -2.25 12.66
C GLY A 422 -10.24 -1.60 12.56
N PHE A 423 -10.15 -0.27 12.52
CA PHE A 423 -8.86 0.44 12.57
C PHE A 423 -8.50 0.79 14.03
N PRO A 424 -7.24 0.60 14.44
CA PRO A 424 -6.77 1.03 15.74
C PRO A 424 -6.62 2.56 15.80
N CYS A 425 -7.16 3.19 16.84
CA CYS A 425 -6.95 4.62 17.12
C CYS A 425 -5.55 4.88 17.74
N ILE A 426 -4.50 4.64 16.95
CA ILE A 426 -3.11 4.90 17.34
C ILE A 426 -2.82 6.41 17.47
N THR A 427 -1.75 6.77 18.17
CA THR A 427 -1.34 8.16 18.41
C THR A 427 -0.84 8.85 17.13
N GLU A 428 -0.73 10.19 17.16
CA GLU A 428 -0.11 10.97 16.07
C GLU A 428 1.37 10.60 15.85
N LYS A 429 2.03 9.99 16.83
CA LYS A 429 3.41 9.50 16.73
C LYS A 429 3.50 8.12 16.07
N MET A 430 2.39 7.59 15.57
CA MET A 430 2.27 6.24 15.00
C MET A 430 2.40 5.11 16.02
N SER A 431 2.47 5.42 17.32
CA SER A 431 2.54 4.44 18.41
C SER A 431 1.15 4.01 18.87
N TRP A 432 1.04 2.79 19.40
CA TRP A 432 -0.18 2.18 19.91
C TRP A 432 -0.85 3.05 20.98
N ARG A 433 -0.06 3.46 21.98
CA ARG A 433 -0.41 4.41 23.03
C ARG A 433 0.81 5.29 23.33
N HIS A 434 0.65 6.32 24.17
CA HIS A 434 1.78 7.22 24.49
C HIS A 434 2.89 6.55 25.32
N ASP A 435 2.57 5.49 26.03
CA ASP A 435 3.42 4.72 26.95
C ASP A 435 3.70 3.28 26.44
N VAL A 436 3.26 2.95 25.21
CA VAL A 436 3.48 1.64 24.58
C VAL A 436 4.21 1.86 23.25
N PRO A 437 5.50 1.51 23.14
CA PRO A 437 6.34 1.74 21.96
C PRO A 437 6.10 0.72 20.81
N LEU A 438 4.83 0.35 20.59
CA LEU A 438 4.39 -0.46 19.46
C LEU A 438 3.95 0.46 18.33
N PHE A 439 4.74 0.61 17.29
CA PHE A 439 4.42 1.44 16.13
C PHE A 439 3.61 0.66 15.10
N VAL A 440 2.74 1.35 14.37
CA VAL A 440 1.90 0.73 13.35
C VAL A 440 2.08 1.43 12.01
N ALA A 441 2.31 0.65 10.96
CA ALA A 441 2.45 1.11 9.59
C ALA A 441 1.39 0.48 8.68
N GLY A 442 1.26 1.03 7.46
CA GLY A 442 0.40 0.44 6.45
C GLY A 442 -1.10 0.59 6.75
N ARG A 443 -1.90 -0.39 6.30
CA ARG A 443 -3.38 -0.36 6.38
C ARG A 443 -3.92 -0.02 7.77
N PHE A 444 -3.38 -0.58 8.83
CA PHE A 444 -3.86 -0.34 10.19
C PHE A 444 -3.55 1.08 10.70
N ALA A 445 -2.62 1.79 10.07
CA ALA A 445 -2.33 3.19 10.36
C ALA A 445 -3.14 4.18 9.51
N ALA A 446 -4.18 3.74 8.80
CA ALA A 446 -4.95 4.60 7.88
C ALA A 446 -5.59 5.81 8.54
N LEU A 447 -5.98 5.74 9.82
CA LEU A 447 -6.51 6.90 10.53
C LEU A 447 -5.46 8.00 10.71
N GLN A 448 -4.17 7.68 10.69
CA GLN A 448 -3.09 8.67 10.78
C GLN A 448 -2.53 9.05 9.41
N LEU A 449 -2.44 8.10 8.49
CA LEU A 449 -1.79 8.27 7.18
C LEU A 449 -2.76 8.65 6.06
N GLY A 450 -4.06 8.52 6.28
CA GLY A 450 -5.07 8.71 5.24
C GLY A 450 -5.28 7.48 4.35
N PRO A 451 -6.07 7.60 3.28
CA PRO A 451 -6.52 6.46 2.48
C PRO A 451 -5.41 5.77 1.68
N GLY A 452 -4.27 6.45 1.48
CA GLY A 452 -3.04 5.90 0.91
C GLY A 452 -2.28 4.95 1.83
N ALA A 453 -2.67 4.79 3.10
CA ALA A 453 -1.96 3.90 4.02
C ALA A 453 -1.79 2.44 3.53
N HIS A 454 -2.66 2.00 2.61
CA HIS A 454 -2.66 0.61 2.11
C HIS A 454 -1.68 0.37 0.95
N ASN A 455 -1.03 1.41 0.41
CA ASN A 455 -0.19 1.31 -0.77
C ASN A 455 1.21 1.92 -0.51
N LEU A 456 2.09 1.86 -1.53
CA LEU A 456 3.50 2.19 -1.39
C LEU A 456 3.75 3.61 -0.87
N ILE A 457 2.93 4.58 -1.25
CA ILE A 457 3.05 5.95 -0.74
C ILE A 457 2.75 6.03 0.76
N GLY A 458 1.76 5.29 1.25
CA GLY A 458 1.47 5.19 2.67
C GLY A 458 2.56 4.45 3.45
N ALA A 459 3.20 3.44 2.83
CA ALA A 459 4.34 2.76 3.44
C ALA A 459 5.51 3.73 3.66
N ARG A 460 5.86 4.53 2.65
CA ARG A 460 6.92 5.53 2.72
C ARG A 460 6.64 6.62 3.76
N ILE A 461 5.45 7.24 3.71
CA ILE A 461 5.03 8.25 4.71
C ILE A 461 4.97 7.65 6.13
N GLY A 462 4.52 6.41 6.25
CA GLY A 462 4.50 5.68 7.52
C GLY A 462 5.90 5.47 8.09
N ALA A 463 6.83 4.98 7.26
CA ALA A 463 8.22 4.78 7.64
C ALA A 463 8.89 6.10 8.07
N ASP A 464 8.66 7.18 7.31
CA ASP A 464 9.11 8.53 7.65
C ASP A 464 8.66 8.95 9.05
N ARG A 465 7.37 8.82 9.38
CA ARG A 465 6.84 9.22 10.68
C ARG A 465 7.35 8.34 11.82
N ILE A 466 7.45 7.02 11.59
CA ILE A 466 7.90 6.06 12.60
C ILE A 466 9.37 6.27 12.93
N ALA A 467 10.23 6.42 11.92
CA ALA A 467 11.67 6.64 12.12
C ALA A 467 11.93 7.87 13.00
N TRP A 468 11.19 8.96 12.78
CA TRP A 468 11.30 10.17 13.61
C TRP A 468 10.82 9.96 15.04
N SER A 469 9.70 9.26 15.23
CA SER A 469 9.20 8.95 16.57
C SER A 469 10.17 8.05 17.36
N ILE A 470 10.80 7.09 16.67
CA ILE A 470 11.84 6.23 17.26
C ILE A 470 13.06 7.06 17.63
N GLN A 471 13.55 7.92 16.73
CA GLN A 471 14.68 8.79 17.02
C GLN A 471 14.42 9.75 18.18
N GLU A 472 13.21 10.33 18.29
CA GLU A 472 12.83 11.18 19.42
C GLU A 472 12.78 10.39 20.73
N MET A 473 12.33 9.14 20.69
CA MET A 473 12.28 8.24 21.84
C MET A 473 13.70 7.91 22.33
N LEU A 474 14.57 7.48 21.43
CA LEU A 474 15.96 7.15 21.73
C LEU A 474 16.79 8.38 22.12
N GLY A 475 16.54 9.54 21.49
CA GLY A 475 17.23 10.80 21.80
C GLY A 475 16.78 11.48 23.09
N LYS A 476 15.61 11.13 23.65
CA LYS A 476 15.18 11.57 24.97
C LYS A 476 15.90 10.86 26.12
N GLU A 477 16.53 9.71 25.84
CA GLU A 477 17.37 9.01 26.83
C GLU A 477 18.70 9.75 27.06
N GLU A 478 19.14 10.63 26.13
CA GLU A 478 20.44 11.32 26.25
C GLU A 478 20.40 12.82 25.86
N ASN A 479 20.50 13.69 26.86
CA ASN A 479 20.83 15.10 26.64
C ASN A 479 22.31 15.23 26.20
N SER A 480 22.59 15.47 24.91
CA SER A 480 23.81 16.24 24.54
C SER A 480 23.87 16.93 23.18
N ASP A 481 23.12 16.59 22.12
CA ASP A 481 23.31 17.23 20.79
C ASP A 481 22.06 17.85 20.15
N GLN A 482 21.58 18.97 20.73
CA GLN A 482 20.43 19.72 20.20
C GLN A 482 20.73 20.61 18.97
N SER A 483 22.00 20.83 18.61
CA SER A 483 22.42 21.86 17.65
C SER A 483 22.28 21.42 16.18
N ASN A 484 22.71 20.21 15.81
CA ASN A 484 22.60 19.69 14.44
C ASN A 484 21.19 19.20 14.11
N TRP A 485 20.48 18.62 15.09
CA TRP A 485 19.07 18.23 14.94
C TRP A 485 18.19 19.44 14.58
N GLY A 486 18.50 20.61 15.13
CA GLY A 486 17.85 21.87 14.76
C GLY A 486 18.04 22.24 13.29
N GLN A 487 19.22 21.98 12.73
CA GLN A 487 19.58 22.34 11.34
C GLN A 487 19.00 21.36 10.32
N ASP A 488 19.02 20.05 10.57
CA ASP A 488 18.41 19.05 9.69
C ASP A 488 16.89 19.13 9.72
N ARG A 489 16.31 19.32 10.91
CA ARG A 489 14.90 19.66 11.07
C ARG A 489 14.57 20.97 10.34
N PHE A 490 15.43 21.99 10.40
CA PHE A 490 15.21 23.26 9.69
C PHE A 490 15.33 23.13 8.16
N ASN A 491 16.34 22.41 7.66
CA ASN A 491 16.53 22.15 6.22
C ASN A 491 15.36 21.33 5.65
N TYR A 492 14.90 20.34 6.40
CA TYR A 492 13.71 19.58 6.08
C TYR A 492 12.43 20.44 6.13
N LEU A 493 12.18 21.15 7.23
CA LEU A 493 11.01 22.03 7.41
C LEU A 493 10.94 23.17 6.37
N THR A 494 12.07 23.51 5.75
CA THR A 494 12.16 24.55 4.70
C THR A 494 12.18 23.98 3.28
N GLY A 495 12.03 22.66 3.10
CA GLY A 495 12.03 22.00 1.80
C GLY A 495 13.37 22.05 1.06
N ARG A 496 14.48 22.25 1.80
CA ARG A 496 15.85 22.37 1.28
C ARG A 496 16.65 21.05 1.35
N GLY A 497 16.07 19.98 1.90
CA GLY A 497 16.70 18.66 2.01
C GLY A 497 15.66 17.54 2.23
N SER A 498 16.10 16.28 2.13
CA SER A 498 15.30 15.08 2.43
C SER A 498 15.54 14.63 3.88
N ARG A 499 14.56 14.03 4.56
CA ARG A 499 14.73 13.51 5.95
C ARG A 499 15.73 12.37 6.04
N TYR A 500 15.99 11.73 4.90
CA TYR A 500 16.94 10.67 4.74
C TYR A 500 18.32 11.18 4.28
N ASN A 501 18.60 12.48 4.40
CA ASN A 501 19.95 12.98 4.18
C ASN A 501 20.97 12.26 5.07
N ALA A 502 20.57 11.77 6.25
CA ALA A 502 21.39 10.89 7.10
C ALA A 502 21.72 9.52 6.45
N LEU A 503 20.97 9.10 5.44
CA LEU A 503 21.22 7.89 4.63
C LEU A 503 22.00 8.17 3.34
N ALA A 504 22.21 9.45 2.97
CA ALA A 504 22.82 9.82 1.70
C ALA A 504 24.35 9.61 1.66
N ASP A 505 24.98 9.31 2.81
CA ASP A 505 26.43 9.08 2.93
C ASP A 505 26.82 7.59 2.88
N VAL A 506 25.98 6.71 2.33
CA VAL A 506 26.45 5.38 1.89
C VAL A 506 27.24 5.58 0.60
N SER A 507 28.52 5.90 0.75
CA SER A 507 29.48 6.18 -0.31
C SER A 507 29.45 5.13 -1.42
N TYR A 508 29.33 5.58 -2.68
CA TYR A 508 29.76 4.83 -3.86
C TYR A 508 31.26 4.54 -3.71
N LEU A 509 31.61 3.33 -3.30
CA LEU A 509 32.93 2.79 -3.62
C LEU A 509 32.86 2.38 -5.09
N ALA A 510 33.29 3.30 -5.95
CA ALA A 510 33.74 2.90 -7.27
C ALA A 510 35.04 2.12 -7.06
N ASP A 511 35.02 0.84 -7.41
CA ASP A 511 36.23 0.04 -7.52
C ASP A 511 37.13 0.64 -8.61
N ASP A 512 38.35 1.05 -8.22
CA ASP A 512 39.48 1.27 -9.12
C ASP A 512 40.22 -0.04 -9.39
#